data_AF-A0A0T2ICW0-F1
#
_entry.id   AF-A0A0T2ICW0-F1
#
_cell.length_a   1.000
_cell.length_b   1.000
_cell.length_c   1.000
_cell.angle_alpha   90.00
_cell.angle_beta   90.00
_cell.angle_gamma   90.00
#
_symmetry.space_group_name_H-M   'P 1'
#
loop_
_entity.id
_entity.type
_entity.pdbx_description
1 polymer ?
#
loop_
_entity_poly.entity_id
_entity_poly.type
_entity_poly.pdbx_seq_one_letter_code
_entity_poly.pdbx_strand_id
1 'polypeptide(L)'
;MGVRKLLGSLGLVLLCAAWGVLLFGLFGLPASDDPMVELEAGPSFAINLEVYLPAIVLTLVLLLAVLAVLKDRAATAVGIGAALVAGAFAALVLNEEPLLDYLPQLRSTLLFSGGLSMLSLLLFLGRSAVTLEPQARSTDPSISPTWAPPRF
;
A
#
# COMPACT_ATOMS: atom_id res chain seq x y z
N MET A 1 19.46 -10.08 -13.15
CA MET A 1 18.13 -9.52 -12.80
C MET A 1 18.38 -8.40 -11.78
N GLY A 2 18.12 -7.13 -12.13
CA GLY A 2 18.60 -5.98 -11.34
C GLY A 2 17.86 -5.80 -10.01
N VAL A 3 18.58 -5.35 -8.97
CA VAL A 3 18.07 -5.09 -7.59
C VAL A 3 16.77 -4.29 -7.57
N ARG A 4 16.59 -3.35 -8.51
CA ARG A 4 15.35 -2.56 -8.69
C ARG A 4 14.10 -3.40 -8.93
N LYS A 5 14.20 -4.43 -9.79
CA LYS A 5 13.07 -5.32 -10.09
C LYS A 5 12.73 -6.18 -8.87
N LEU A 6 13.76 -6.63 -8.14
CA LEU A 6 13.58 -7.42 -6.93
C LEU A 6 12.87 -6.63 -5.82
N LEU A 7 13.29 -5.40 -5.55
CA LEU A 7 12.63 -4.47 -4.62
C LEU A 7 11.16 -4.23 -4.99
N GLY A 8 10.89 -3.97 -6.27
CA GLY A 8 9.52 -3.75 -6.76
C GLY A 8 8.63 -4.98 -6.63
N SER A 9 9.12 -6.16 -6.99
CA SER A 9 8.36 -7.41 -6.87
C SER A 9 8.08 -7.77 -5.41
N LEU A 10 9.05 -7.62 -4.52
CA LEU A 10 8.87 -7.87 -3.09
C LEU A 10 7.88 -6.86 -2.48
N GLY A 11 7.98 -5.58 -2.82
CA GLY A 11 7.05 -4.55 -2.39
C GLY A 11 5.62 -4.86 -2.81
N LEU A 12 5.43 -5.30 -4.06
CA LEU A 12 4.12 -5.72 -4.58
C LEU A 12 3.56 -6.94 -3.81
N VAL A 13 4.38 -7.96 -3.58
CA VAL A 13 3.96 -9.17 -2.85
C VAL A 13 3.52 -8.82 -1.43
N LEU A 14 4.28 -7.98 -0.73
CA LEU A 14 3.93 -7.51 0.60
C LEU A 14 2.65 -6.67 0.62
N LEU A 15 2.43 -5.83 -0.40
CA LEU A 15 1.19 -5.06 -0.55
C LEU A 15 -0.02 -5.97 -0.73
N CYS A 16 0.08 -6.95 -1.63
CA CYS A 16 -0.99 -7.93 -1.85
C CYS A 16 -1.27 -8.75 -0.59
N ALA A 17 -0.22 -9.14 0.14
CA ALA A 17 -0.36 -9.85 1.41
C ALA A 17 -1.03 -8.95 2.46
N ALA A 18 -0.62 -7.69 2.59
CA ALA A 18 -1.23 -6.71 3.50
C ALA A 18 -2.73 -6.56 3.23
N TRP A 19 -3.10 -6.39 1.96
CA TRP A 19 -4.50 -6.26 1.56
C TRP A 19 -5.28 -7.55 1.77
N GLY A 20 -4.69 -8.71 1.46
CA GLY A 20 -5.31 -10.01 1.69
C GLY A 20 -5.60 -10.28 3.17
N VAL A 21 -4.66 -9.96 4.05
CA VAL A 21 -4.86 -10.04 5.51
C VAL A 21 -5.98 -9.11 5.97
N LEU A 22 -6.04 -7.89 5.43
CA LEU A 22 -7.10 -6.93 5.76
C LEU A 22 -8.47 -7.44 5.33
N LEU A 23 -8.59 -7.93 4.09
CA LEU A 23 -9.84 -8.51 3.58
C LEU A 23 -10.24 -9.76 4.36
N PHE A 24 -9.29 -10.62 4.71
CA PHE A 24 -9.55 -11.77 5.56
C PHE A 24 -10.06 -11.35 6.95
N GLY A 25 -9.47 -10.30 7.54
CA GLY A 25 -9.96 -9.73 8.79
C GLY A 25 -11.41 -9.25 8.68
N LEU A 26 -11.75 -8.52 7.62
CA LEU A 26 -13.07 -7.92 7.44
C LEU A 26 -14.17 -8.91 7.06
N PHE A 27 -13.87 -9.89 6.20
CA PHE A 27 -14.88 -10.79 5.61
C PHE A 27 -14.78 -12.24 6.09
N GLY A 28 -13.66 -12.64 6.68
CA GLY A 28 -13.36 -14.03 7.02
C GLY A 28 -13.34 -14.34 8.52
N LEU A 29 -13.31 -13.33 9.39
CA LEU A 29 -13.35 -13.54 10.84
C LEU A 29 -14.78 -13.81 11.33
N PRO A 30 -14.96 -14.71 12.31
CA PRO A 30 -16.25 -14.93 12.93
C PRO A 30 -16.67 -13.68 13.73
N ALA A 31 -17.94 -13.33 13.60
CA ALA A 31 -18.59 -12.31 14.43
C ALA A 31 -18.66 -12.75 15.90
N SER A 32 -18.73 -11.79 16.81
CA SER A 32 -19.05 -12.04 18.21
C SER A 32 -20.45 -12.66 18.36
N ASP A 33 -20.57 -13.69 19.20
CA ASP A 33 -21.84 -14.36 19.54
C ASP A 33 -22.67 -13.58 20.59
N ASP A 34 -22.27 -12.35 20.93
CA ASP A 34 -22.94 -11.54 21.96
C ASP A 34 -24.26 -10.94 21.44
N PRO A 35 -25.44 -11.37 21.96
CA PRO A 35 -26.74 -10.89 21.50
C PRO A 35 -26.96 -9.40 21.75
N MET A 36 -26.22 -8.78 22.68
CA MET A 36 -26.29 -7.33 22.92
C MET A 36 -25.76 -6.53 21.73
N VAL A 37 -24.76 -7.07 21.02
CA VAL A 37 -24.16 -6.46 19.82
C VAL A 37 -25.07 -6.63 18.60
N GLU A 38 -25.86 -7.71 18.53
CA GLU A 38 -26.86 -7.91 17.48
C GLU A 38 -28.10 -7.00 17.63
N LEU A 39 -28.53 -6.71 18.87
CA LEU A 39 -29.69 -5.84 19.11
C LEU A 39 -29.44 -4.37 18.78
N GLU A 40 -28.18 -3.94 18.83
CA GLU A 40 -27.83 -2.57 18.44
C GLU A 40 -27.84 -2.36 16.93
N ALA A 41 -27.98 -3.38 16.06
CA ALA A 41 -27.72 -3.44 14.60
C ALA A 41 -28.18 -2.31 13.64
N GLY A 42 -28.73 -1.18 14.10
CA GLY A 42 -28.76 0.08 13.34
C GLY A 42 -27.38 0.54 12.78
N PRO A 43 -26.24 0.36 13.49
CA PRO A 43 -24.88 0.60 13.00
C PRO A 43 -24.44 -0.38 11.91
N SER A 44 -25.07 -1.55 11.76
CA SER A 44 -24.65 -2.54 10.76
C SER A 44 -24.77 -1.98 9.34
N PHE A 45 -25.77 -1.13 9.08
CA PHE A 45 -25.89 -0.43 7.80
C PHE A 45 -24.82 0.65 7.60
N ALA A 46 -24.50 1.41 8.66
CA ALA A 46 -23.47 2.45 8.63
C ALA A 46 -22.06 1.85 8.41
N ILE A 47 -21.73 0.80 9.16
CA ILE A 47 -20.47 0.04 9.03
C ILE A 47 -20.34 -0.57 7.62
N ASN A 48 -21.43 -1.10 7.05
CA ASN A 48 -21.45 -1.60 5.68
C ASN A 48 -21.13 -0.50 4.65
N LEU A 49 -21.61 0.72 4.85
CA LEU A 49 -21.36 1.85 3.97
C LEU A 49 -20.00 2.51 4.17
N GLU A 50 -19.52 2.59 5.41
CA GLU A 50 -18.30 3.33 5.78
C GLU A 50 -17.04 2.47 5.70
N VAL A 51 -17.16 1.15 5.89
CA VAL A 51 -16.01 0.23 5.88
C VAL A 51 -16.04 -0.72 4.69
N TYR A 52 -17.13 -1.48 4.54
CA TYR A 52 -17.19 -2.55 3.54
C TYR A 52 -17.26 -2.01 2.10
N LEU A 53 -18.05 -0.96 1.84
CA LEU A 53 -18.14 -0.37 0.51
C LEU A 53 -16.79 0.24 0.06
N PRO A 54 -16.09 1.07 0.87
CA PRO A 54 -14.73 1.51 0.54
C PRO A 54 -13.74 0.36 0.37
N ALA A 55 -13.82 -0.72 1.17
CA ALA A 55 -12.95 -1.88 0.99
C ALA A 55 -13.12 -2.54 -0.40
N ILE A 56 -14.36 -2.66 -0.88
CA ILE A 56 -14.64 -3.20 -2.23
C ILE A 56 -14.08 -2.28 -3.31
N VAL A 57 -14.35 -0.97 -3.22
CA VAL A 57 -13.87 0.02 -4.18
C VAL A 57 -12.34 0.04 -4.21
N LEU A 58 -11.70 0.07 -3.03
CA LEU A 58 -10.25 0.06 -2.89
C LEU A 58 -9.63 -1.24 -3.42
N THR A 59 -10.33 -2.38 -3.34
CA THR A 59 -9.85 -3.63 -3.93
C THR A 59 -9.72 -3.52 -5.46
N LEU A 60 -10.69 -2.86 -6.13
CA LEU A 60 -10.61 -2.58 -7.56
C LEU A 60 -9.46 -1.63 -7.89
N VAL A 61 -9.29 -0.56 -7.10
CA VAL A 61 -8.18 0.39 -7.25
C VAL A 61 -6.83 -0.30 -7.07
N LEU A 62 -6.70 -1.17 -6.07
CA LEU A 62 -5.49 -1.93 -5.79
C LEU A 62 -5.17 -2.91 -6.93
N LEU A 63 -6.19 -3.56 -7.51
CA LEU A 63 -6.01 -4.42 -8.67
C LEU A 63 -5.44 -3.65 -9.87
N LEU A 64 -5.97 -2.45 -10.14
CA LEU A 64 -5.43 -1.56 -11.18
C LEU A 64 -4.01 -1.10 -10.85
N ALA A 65 -3.72 -0.80 -9.58
CA ALA A 65 -2.39 -0.45 -9.11
C ALA A 65 -1.38 -1.59 -9.33
N VAL A 66 -1.76 -2.83 -9.02
CA VAL A 66 -0.96 -4.03 -9.26
C VAL A 66 -0.65 -4.16 -10.76
N LEU A 67 -1.65 -4.03 -11.63
CA LEU A 67 -1.46 -4.09 -13.07
C LEU A 67 -0.54 -2.98 -13.59
N ALA A 68 -0.64 -1.76 -13.05
CA ALA A 68 0.23 -0.64 -13.40
C ALA A 68 1.69 -0.90 -12.97
N VAL A 69 1.89 -1.42 -11.76
CA VAL A 69 3.22 -1.79 -11.23
C VAL A 69 3.84 -2.91 -12.08
N LEU A 70 3.05 -3.93 -12.46
CA LEU A 70 3.53 -5.04 -13.31
C LEU A 70 3.92 -4.58 -14.72
N LYS A 71 3.25 -3.55 -15.27
CA LYS A 71 3.60 -2.94 -16.56
C LYS A 71 4.77 -1.94 -16.47
N ASP A 72 5.36 -1.79 -15.28
CA ASP A 72 6.42 -0.83 -14.95
C ASP A 72 6.07 0.65 -15.25
N ARG A 73 4.79 0.96 -15.53
CA ARG A 73 4.30 2.32 -15.78
C ARG A 73 4.01 2.98 -14.44
N ALA A 74 4.84 3.97 -14.08
CA ALA A 74 4.74 4.68 -12.80
C ALA A 74 4.79 3.76 -11.56
N ALA A 75 5.43 2.60 -11.67
CA ALA A 75 5.41 1.55 -10.65
C ALA A 75 5.80 2.03 -9.24
N THR A 76 6.78 2.94 -9.14
CA THR A 76 7.21 3.47 -7.84
C THR A 76 6.15 4.39 -7.23
N ALA A 77 5.62 5.34 -8.00
CA ALA A 77 4.60 6.29 -7.51
C ALA A 77 3.28 5.58 -7.17
N VAL A 78 2.85 4.67 -8.03
CA VAL A 78 1.63 3.87 -7.82
C VAL A 78 1.80 2.91 -6.64
N GLY A 79 2.96 2.27 -6.49
CA GLY A 79 3.26 1.39 -5.36
C GLY A 79 3.26 2.12 -4.02
N ILE A 80 3.90 3.29 -3.96
CA ILE A 80 3.87 4.17 -2.76
C ILE A 80 2.44 4.58 -2.44
N GLY A 81 1.69 5.06 -3.44
CA GLY A 81 0.31 5.48 -3.24
C GLY A 81 -0.57 4.34 -2.73
N ALA A 82 -0.45 3.15 -3.31
CA ALA A 82 -1.23 1.99 -2.90
C ALA A 82 -0.89 1.52 -1.46
N ALA A 83 0.39 1.53 -1.08
CA ALA A 83 0.81 1.21 0.29
C ALA A 83 0.30 2.25 1.31
N LEU A 84 0.36 3.54 0.97
CA LEU A 84 -0.20 4.60 1.82
C LEU A 84 -1.71 4.45 1.98
N VAL A 85 -2.43 4.22 0.89
CA VAL A 85 -3.89 4.03 0.91
C VAL A 85 -4.25 2.79 1.73
N ALA A 86 -3.56 1.67 1.54
CA ALA A 86 -3.80 0.46 2.33
C ALA A 86 -3.53 0.67 3.83
N GLY A 87 -2.44 1.35 4.18
CA GLY A 87 -2.12 1.66 5.58
C GLY A 87 -3.10 2.66 6.21
N ALA A 88 -3.48 3.71 5.48
CA ALA A 88 -4.45 4.69 5.93
C ALA A 88 -5.83 4.07 6.12
N PHE A 89 -6.23 3.17 5.22
CA PHE A 89 -7.48 2.43 5.35
C PHE A 89 -7.46 1.52 6.59
N ALA A 90 -6.38 0.76 6.81
CA ALA A 90 -6.24 -0.04 8.03
C ALA A 90 -6.33 0.81 9.32
N ALA A 91 -5.72 2.01 9.31
CA ALA A 91 -5.80 2.95 10.42
C ALA A 91 -7.22 3.53 10.61
N LEU A 92 -7.95 3.82 9.53
CA LEU A 92 -9.35 4.23 9.60
C LEU A 92 -10.21 3.14 10.26
N VAL A 93 -10.09 1.89 9.79
CA VAL A 93 -10.85 0.76 10.36
C VAL A 93 -10.47 0.52 11.83
N LEU A 94 -9.22 0.77 12.23
CA LEU A 94 -8.80 0.68 13.64
C LEU A 94 -9.48 1.71 14.56
N ASN A 95 -10.01 2.81 14.03
CA ASN A 95 -10.74 3.81 14.82
C ASN A 95 -12.23 3.48 14.96
N GLU A 96 -12.75 2.47 14.26
CA GLU A 96 -14.13 2.02 14.36
C GLU A 96 -14.30 1.06 15.54
N GLU A 97 -14.40 1.59 16.77
CA GLU A 97 -14.58 0.79 17.99
C GLU A 97 -15.74 -0.22 17.90
N PRO A 98 -16.94 0.13 17.38
CA PRO A 98 -18.04 -0.83 17.27
C PRO A 98 -17.69 -2.05 16.40
N LEU A 99 -16.86 -1.85 15.38
CA LEU A 99 -16.42 -2.94 14.50
C LEU A 99 -15.37 -3.83 15.16
N LEU A 100 -14.50 -3.26 15.99
CA LEU A 100 -13.51 -4.03 16.75
C LEU A 100 -14.15 -4.86 17.85
N ASP A 101 -15.21 -4.35 18.48
CA ASP A 101 -15.97 -5.10 19.48
C ASP A 101 -16.79 -6.24 18.83
N TYR A 102 -17.33 -5.99 17.63
CA TYR A 102 -18.01 -7.01 16.82
C TYR A 102 -17.05 -8.09 16.30
N LEU A 103 -15.81 -7.72 15.94
CA LEU A 103 -14.77 -8.62 15.43
C LEU A 103 -13.52 -8.54 16.33
N PRO A 104 -13.46 -9.29 17.44
CA PRO A 104 -12.40 -9.14 18.45
C PRO A 104 -10.99 -9.47 17.92
N GLN A 105 -10.90 -10.29 16.87
CA GLN A 105 -9.64 -10.63 16.20
C GLN A 105 -9.23 -9.62 15.11
N LEU A 106 -10.11 -8.67 14.74
CA LEU A 106 -9.86 -7.72 13.66
C LEU A 106 -8.70 -6.78 14.00
N ARG A 107 -8.58 -6.35 15.27
CA ARG A 107 -7.50 -5.44 15.70
C ARG A 107 -6.12 -6.02 15.38
N SER A 108 -5.88 -7.30 15.68
CA SER A 108 -4.58 -7.93 15.44
C SER A 108 -4.31 -8.10 13.94
N THR A 109 -5.34 -8.41 13.14
CA THR A 109 -5.24 -8.52 11.68
C THR A 109 -4.96 -7.16 11.03
N LEU A 110 -5.59 -6.09 11.50
CA LEU A 110 -5.34 -4.72 11.01
C LEU A 110 -3.94 -4.24 11.35
N LEU A 111 -3.43 -4.51 12.56
CA LEU A 111 -2.04 -4.19 12.93
C LEU A 111 -1.04 -4.96 12.07
N PHE A 112 -1.29 -6.24 11.82
CA PHE A 112 -0.44 -7.07 10.97
C PHE A 112 -0.45 -6.57 9.51
N SER A 113 -1.64 -6.25 8.98
CA SER A 113 -1.80 -5.64 7.65
C SER A 113 -1.08 -4.30 7.54
N GLY A 114 -1.24 -3.42 8.54
CA GLY A 114 -0.56 -2.13 8.61
C GLY A 114 0.97 -2.27 8.60
N GLY A 115 1.50 -3.24 9.38
CA GLY A 115 2.93 -3.57 9.37
C GLY A 115 3.43 -4.03 8.01
N LEU A 116 2.70 -4.91 7.33
CA LEU A 116 3.03 -5.37 5.97
C LEU A 116 2.98 -4.22 4.95
N SER A 117 2.00 -3.31 5.08
CA SER A 117 1.88 -2.14 4.21
C SER A 117 3.07 -1.18 4.41
N MET A 118 3.49 -0.97 5.65
CA MET A 118 4.66 -0.14 5.97
C MET A 118 5.95 -0.73 5.37
N LEU A 119 6.13 -2.06 5.46
CA LEU A 119 7.27 -2.73 4.80
C LEU A 119 7.22 -2.59 3.28
N SER A 120 6.03 -2.72 2.67
CA SER A 120 5.84 -2.49 1.24
C SER A 120 6.23 -1.06 0.84
N LEU A 121 5.78 -0.06 1.60
CA LEU A 121 6.11 1.35 1.39
C LEU A 121 7.63 1.58 1.41
N LEU A 122 8.33 1.03 2.40
CA LEU A 122 9.78 1.14 2.52
C LEU A 122 10.51 0.52 1.31
N LEU A 123 10.03 -0.59 0.77
CA LEU A 123 10.62 -1.22 -0.42
C LEU A 123 10.42 -0.38 -1.68
N PHE A 124 9.23 0.23 -1.86
CA PHE A 124 9.00 1.15 -2.96
C PHE A 124 9.82 2.44 -2.83
N LEU A 125 10.02 2.96 -1.62
CA LEU A 125 10.92 4.09 -1.35
C LEU A 125 12.39 3.73 -1.63
N GLY A 126 12.84 2.56 -1.18
CA GLY A 126 14.19 2.06 -1.49
C GLY A 126 14.41 1.91 -3.00
N ARG A 127 13.38 1.47 -3.73
CA ARG A 127 13.39 1.42 -5.20
C ARG A 127 13.56 2.81 -5.84
N SER A 128 12.92 3.86 -5.30
CA SER A 128 13.16 5.24 -5.79
C SER A 128 14.57 5.73 -5.51
N ALA A 129 15.14 5.45 -4.34
CA ALA A 129 16.47 5.91 -3.96
C ALA A 129 17.55 5.38 -4.92
N VAL A 130 17.48 4.09 -5.27
CA VAL A 130 18.39 3.44 -6.24
C VAL A 130 18.30 4.07 -7.65
N THR A 131 17.20 4.76 -7.97
CA THR A 131 17.00 5.38 -9.29
C THR A 131 17.68 6.76 -9.39
N LEU A 132 17.94 7.43 -8.27
CA LEU A 132 18.49 8.80 -8.23
C LEU A 132 20.03 8.86 -8.26
N GLU A 133 20.70 7.78 -7.88
CA GLU A 133 22.18 7.70 -7.76
C GLU A 133 22.98 7.94 -9.06
N PRO A 134 22.49 7.64 -10.28
CA PRO A 134 23.25 7.89 -11.52
C PRO A 134 23.39 9.37 -11.91
N GLN A 135 22.46 10.25 -11.52
CA GLN A 135 22.46 11.65 -11.99
C GLN A 135 23.45 12.54 -11.23
N ALA A 136 23.66 12.30 -9.93
CA ALA A 136 24.56 13.11 -9.10
C ALA A 136 26.03 13.03 -9.53
N ARG A 137 26.41 11.98 -10.28
CA ARG A 137 27.79 11.79 -10.78
C ARG A 137 28.07 12.48 -12.13
N SER A 138 27.06 13.08 -12.77
CA SER A 138 27.18 13.71 -14.11
C SER A 138 27.34 15.23 -14.09
N THR A 139 27.13 15.87 -12.94
CA THR A 139 27.33 17.31 -12.72
C THR A 139 28.71 17.59 -12.12
N ASP A 140 29.77 17.22 -12.82
CA ASP A 140 31.07 17.85 -12.62
C ASP A 140 31.20 19.00 -13.63
N PRO A 141 31.03 20.27 -13.21
CA PRO A 141 31.15 21.43 -14.09
C PRO A 141 32.59 21.68 -14.58
N SER A 142 33.58 20.89 -14.15
CA SER A 142 34.98 21.08 -14.54
C SER A 142 35.32 20.54 -15.94
N ILE A 143 34.47 19.72 -16.57
CA ILE A 143 34.69 19.20 -17.92
C ILE A 143 34.07 20.15 -18.95
N SER A 144 34.71 21.30 -19.16
CA SER A 144 34.48 22.10 -20.36
C SER A 144 35.23 21.45 -21.53
N PRO A 145 34.58 21.11 -22.66
CA PRO A 145 35.28 20.60 -23.84
C PRO A 145 36.08 21.74 -24.47
N THR A 146 37.34 21.87 -24.05
CA THR A 146 38.29 22.91 -24.47
C THR A 146 38.81 22.76 -25.91
N TRP A 147 38.29 21.84 -26.70
CA TRP A 147 38.87 21.49 -28.01
C TRP A 147 38.04 21.88 -29.24
N ALA A 148 37.02 22.75 -29.14
CA ALA A 148 36.32 23.20 -30.34
C ALA A 148 37.32 23.90 -31.31
N PRO A 149 37.62 23.33 -32.50
CA PRO A 149 38.57 23.93 -33.42
C PRO A 149 37.95 25.19 -34.07
N PRO A 150 38.76 26.23 -34.35
CA PRO A 150 38.28 27.41 -35.04
C PRO A 150 37.76 27.01 -36.43
N ARG A 151 36.53 27.41 -36.72
CA ARG A 151 36.00 27.37 -38.09
C ARG A 151 36.65 28.54 -38.84
N PHE A 152 37.53 28.21 -39.77
CA PHE A 152 38.01 29.13 -40.80
C PHE A 152 36.92 29.37 -41.84
#